data_AF-R9TJJ9-F1
#
_entry.id   AF-R9TJJ9-F1
#
_cell.length_a   1.000
_cell.length_b   1.000
_cell.length_c   1.000
_cell.angle_alpha   90.00
_cell.angle_beta   90.00
_cell.angle_gamma   90.00
#
_symmetry.space_group_name_H-M   'P 1'
#
loop_
_entity.id
_entity.type
_entity.pdbx_description
1 polymer ?
#
loop_
_entity_poly.entity_id
_entity_poly.type
_entity_poly.pdbx_seq_one_letter_code
_entity_poly.pdbx_strand_id
1 'polypeptide(L)'
;MMREEGTIIPFCASVDAYVKKGAGIDLVLKSLAGLSRLVSIYSKDEEMRQSYANFGSAIINCRMLANHFRHVASLNSAIVTLKQRHGRPLLSWLCLFGSFFFRSLEQVFGDLNYYQSVVMRHWDRNKLSLGYWFFKSLSLTCGFFYELLGLRANLASPEWPKKSAEGRKKILWDTLISLLRYFFDMVVYYQWVPWYNPYKTVQYASAAAAGMLGVYVVWNDTQATRLAGVKKTSLMSGAMNGKGAVENAKPDTETPAA
;
A
#
# COMPACT_ATOMS: atom_id res chain seq x y z
N MET A 1 36.90 -5.69 -7.91
CA MET A 1 35.54 -6.10 -7.49
C MET A 1 35.31 -5.52 -6.09
N MET A 2 34.81 -4.28 -6.00
CA MET A 2 34.56 -3.63 -4.71
C MET A 2 33.25 -4.19 -4.14
N ARG A 3 33.31 -4.83 -2.97
CA ARG A 3 32.12 -5.20 -2.19
C ARG A 3 31.45 -3.89 -1.79
N GLU A 4 30.24 -3.64 -2.28
CA GLU A 4 29.37 -2.65 -1.66
C GLU A 4 29.18 -3.07 -0.20
N GLU A 5 29.73 -2.30 0.74
CA GLU A 5 29.39 -2.44 2.15
C GLU A 5 27.89 -2.19 2.28
N GLY A 6 27.14 -3.28 2.45
CA GLY A 6 25.69 -3.23 2.57
C GLY A 6 25.32 -2.33 3.74
N THR A 7 24.68 -1.20 3.44
CA THR A 7 24.16 -0.28 4.46
C THR A 7 23.15 -1.03 5.33
N ILE A 8 23.51 -1.32 6.58
CA ILE A 8 22.63 -2.01 7.53
C ILE A 8 21.61 -1.02 8.05
N ILE A 9 20.32 -1.25 7.74
CA ILE A 9 19.23 -0.49 8.33
C ILE A 9 18.79 -1.20 9.62
N PRO A 10 18.80 -0.52 10.78
CA PRO A 10 18.31 -1.12 12.02
C PRO A 10 16.86 -1.59 11.89
N PHE A 11 16.61 -2.84 12.29
CA PHE A 11 15.29 -3.47 12.18
C PHE A 11 14.23 -2.69 12.97
N CYS A 12 14.49 -2.34 14.23
CA CYS A 12 13.54 -1.60 15.07
C CYS A 12 13.15 -0.25 14.46
N ALA A 13 14.11 0.46 13.86
CA ALA A 13 13.83 1.72 13.18
C ALA A 13 12.99 1.50 11.91
N SER A 14 13.18 0.39 11.20
CA SER A 14 12.35 0.02 10.05
C SER A 14 10.91 -0.29 10.45
N VAL A 15 10.71 -1.01 11.56
CA VAL A 15 9.40 -1.29 12.12
C VAL A 15 8.71 0.01 12.54
N ASP A 16 9.40 0.90 13.25
CA ASP A 16 8.86 2.21 13.65
C ASP A 16 8.43 3.04 12.42
N ALA A 17 9.24 3.09 11.37
CA ALA A 17 8.90 3.78 10.13
C ALA A 17 7.70 3.14 9.41
N TYR A 18 7.59 1.81 9.42
CA TYR A 18 6.45 1.08 8.85
C TYR A 18 5.15 1.38 9.62
N VAL A 19 5.22 1.40 10.96
CA VAL A 19 4.11 1.73 11.85
C VAL A 19 3.65 3.18 11.62
N LYS A 20 4.59 4.13 11.52
CA LYS A 20 4.32 5.56 11.26
C LYS A 20 3.62 5.82 9.93
N LYS A 21 3.76 4.95 8.92
CA LYS A 21 3.02 5.08 7.65
C LYS A 21 1.51 4.88 7.82
N GLY A 22 1.03 4.28 8.92
CA GLY A 22 -0.39 4.09 9.25
C GLY A 22 -1.17 3.13 8.33
N ALA A 23 -0.78 3.01 7.05
CA ALA A 23 -1.29 2.01 6.12
C ALA A 23 -0.78 0.60 6.45
N GLY A 24 0.43 0.50 7.01
CA GLY A 24 1.04 -0.78 7.34
C GLY A 24 0.30 -1.58 8.41
N ILE A 25 -0.22 -0.90 9.44
CA ILE A 25 -0.97 -1.53 10.54
C ILE A 25 -2.32 -2.05 10.04
N ASP A 26 -3.06 -1.27 9.24
CA ASP A 26 -4.33 -1.73 8.65
C ASP A 26 -4.16 -3.01 7.82
N LEU A 27 -3.06 -3.11 7.07
CA LEU A 27 -2.77 -4.29 6.24
C LEU A 27 -2.40 -5.53 7.06
N VAL A 28 -1.68 -5.36 8.18
CA VAL A 28 -1.43 -6.44 9.16
C VAL A 28 -2.74 -6.87 9.81
N LEU A 29 -3.57 -5.92 10.24
CA LEU A 29 -4.88 -6.24 10.80
C LEU A 29 -5.77 -6.94 9.75
N LYS A 30 -5.68 -6.55 8.47
CA LYS A 30 -6.43 -7.21 7.40
C LYS A 30 -6.03 -8.67 7.22
N SER A 31 -4.74 -8.98 7.24
CA SER A 31 -4.28 -10.37 7.13
C SER A 31 -4.74 -11.21 8.31
N LEU A 32 -4.60 -10.67 9.53
CA LEU A 32 -5.06 -11.33 10.75
C LEU A 32 -6.58 -11.55 10.74
N ALA A 33 -7.39 -10.56 10.30
CA ALA A 33 -8.84 -10.72 10.21
C ALA A 33 -9.26 -11.88 9.30
N GLY A 34 -8.57 -12.06 8.16
CA GLY A 34 -8.83 -13.19 7.26
C GLY A 34 -8.49 -14.52 7.91
N LEU A 35 -7.32 -14.63 8.55
CA LEU A 35 -6.88 -15.84 9.26
C LEU A 35 -7.79 -16.18 10.45
N SER A 36 -8.14 -15.21 11.29
CA SER A 36 -9.02 -15.43 12.43
C SER A 36 -10.40 -15.94 12.01
N ARG A 37 -10.92 -15.42 10.89
CA ARG A 37 -12.19 -15.90 10.34
C ARG A 37 -12.08 -17.31 9.76
N LEU A 38 -10.95 -17.67 9.15
CA LEU A 38 -10.70 -19.06 8.70
C LEU A 38 -10.65 -20.02 9.88
N VAL A 39 -9.93 -19.68 10.96
CA VAL A 39 -9.88 -20.51 12.17
C VAL A 39 -11.28 -20.67 12.76
N SER A 40 -12.05 -19.58 12.85
CA SER A 40 -13.41 -19.64 13.37
C SER A 40 -14.32 -20.58 12.57
N ILE A 41 -14.29 -20.57 11.22
CA ILE A 41 -15.17 -21.44 10.43
C ILE A 41 -14.77 -22.92 10.44
N TYR A 42 -13.50 -23.23 10.69
CA TYR A 42 -12.97 -24.60 10.65
C TYR A 42 -12.72 -25.20 12.03
N SER A 43 -12.80 -24.41 13.10
CA SER A 43 -12.69 -24.91 14.46
C SER A 43 -13.85 -25.86 14.77
N LYS A 44 -13.51 -27.05 15.25
CA LYS A 44 -14.49 -28.02 15.79
C LYS A 44 -14.82 -27.72 17.26
N ASP A 45 -13.94 -26.99 17.95
CA ASP A 45 -14.17 -26.52 19.31
C ASP A 45 -14.96 -25.20 19.28
N GLU A 46 -16.07 -25.18 20.01
CA GLU A 46 -17.00 -24.06 20.10
C GLU A 46 -16.38 -22.86 20.83
N GLU A 47 -15.58 -23.10 21.86
CA GLU A 47 -14.90 -22.03 22.61
C GLU A 47 -13.89 -21.32 21.71
N MET A 48 -13.04 -22.09 21.03
CA MET A 48 -12.09 -21.55 20.05
C MET A 48 -12.82 -20.84 18.90
N ARG A 49 -13.93 -21.40 18.39
CA ARG A 49 -14.72 -20.78 17.32
C ARG A 49 -15.21 -19.38 17.72
N GLN A 50 -15.79 -19.26 18.92
CA GLN A 50 -16.32 -18.00 19.43
C GLN A 50 -15.21 -17.01 19.75
N SER A 51 -14.11 -17.47 20.34
CA SER A 51 -12.94 -16.64 20.66
C SER A 51 -12.36 -15.99 19.39
N TYR A 52 -12.13 -16.78 18.33
CA TYR A 52 -11.61 -16.25 17.06
C TYR A 52 -12.64 -15.38 16.30
N ALA A 53 -13.94 -15.63 16.44
CA ALA A 53 -14.98 -14.77 15.89
C ALA A 53 -14.99 -13.38 16.56
N ASN A 54 -14.87 -13.36 17.90
CA ASN A 54 -14.79 -12.13 18.69
C ASN A 54 -13.51 -11.36 18.36
N PHE A 55 -12.37 -12.05 18.30
CA PHE A 55 -11.09 -11.46 17.95
C PHE A 55 -11.10 -10.88 16.53
N GLY A 56 -11.62 -11.61 15.54
CA GLY A 56 -11.77 -11.13 14.17
C GLY A 56 -12.67 -9.88 14.08
N SER A 57 -13.73 -9.82 14.89
CA SER A 57 -14.62 -8.64 14.97
C SER A 57 -13.91 -7.43 15.58
N ALA A 58 -13.13 -7.64 16.65
CA ALA A 58 -12.33 -6.58 17.26
C ALA A 58 -11.29 -6.02 16.27
N ILE A 59 -10.60 -6.88 15.52
CA ILE A 59 -9.66 -6.47 14.47
C ILE A 59 -10.35 -5.58 13.43
N ILE A 60 -11.54 -5.95 12.98
CA ILE A 60 -12.28 -5.16 11.99
C ILE A 60 -12.63 -3.79 12.53
N ASN A 61 -13.07 -3.69 13.79
CA ASN A 61 -13.33 -2.41 14.44
C ASN A 61 -12.06 -1.54 14.47
N CYS A 62 -10.92 -2.11 14.86
CA CYS A 62 -9.63 -1.40 14.83
C CYS A 62 -9.29 -0.89 13.42
N ARG A 63 -9.57 -1.68 12.38
CA ARG A 63 -9.34 -1.27 10.98
C ARG A 63 -10.26 -0.15 10.52
N MET A 64 -11.53 -0.18 10.93
CA MET A 64 -12.48 0.90 10.63
C MET A 64 -12.00 2.21 11.27
N LEU A 65 -11.60 2.16 12.54
CA LEU A 65 -11.04 3.32 13.26
C LEU A 65 -9.74 3.82 12.63
N ALA A 66 -8.83 2.93 12.23
CA ALA A 66 -7.57 3.31 11.58
C ALA A 66 -7.78 3.97 10.20
N ASN A 67 -8.89 3.66 9.53
CA ASN A 67 -9.27 4.22 8.23
C ASN A 67 -10.24 5.40 8.34
N HIS A 68 -10.60 5.81 9.55
CA HIS A 68 -11.61 6.83 9.78
C HIS A 68 -11.22 8.17 9.16
N PHE A 69 -12.18 8.85 8.51
CA PHE A 69 -12.00 10.13 7.82
C PHE A 69 -10.96 10.14 6.68
N ARG A 70 -10.42 8.98 6.27
CA ARG A 70 -9.47 8.91 5.14
C ARG A 70 -10.10 9.30 3.79
N HIS A 71 -11.42 9.42 3.71
CA HIS A 71 -12.12 9.87 2.51
C HIS A 71 -11.61 11.23 2.00
N VAL A 72 -11.25 12.16 2.90
CA VAL A 72 -10.70 13.47 2.52
C VAL A 72 -9.37 13.34 1.78
N ALA A 73 -8.46 12.47 2.26
CA ALA A 73 -7.17 12.23 1.62
C ALA A 73 -7.33 11.52 0.26
N SER A 74 -8.28 10.60 0.15
CA SER A 74 -8.62 9.94 -1.11
C SER A 74 -9.22 10.92 -2.12
N LEU A 75 -10.12 11.80 -1.68
CA LEU A 75 -10.69 12.85 -2.54
C LEU A 75 -9.62 13.83 -3.02
N ASN A 76 -8.73 14.27 -2.13
CA ASN A 76 -7.62 15.14 -2.52
C ASN A 76 -6.73 14.45 -3.56
N SER A 77 -6.43 13.16 -3.37
CA SER A 77 -5.66 12.36 -4.35
C SER A 77 -6.38 12.26 -5.71
N ALA A 78 -7.71 12.14 -5.71
CA ALA A 78 -8.52 12.18 -6.93
C ALA A 78 -8.42 13.55 -7.62
N ILE A 79 -8.58 14.65 -6.87
CA ILE A 79 -8.49 16.02 -7.40
C ILE A 79 -7.10 16.29 -7.99
N VAL A 80 -6.03 15.90 -7.28
CA VAL A 80 -4.65 16.04 -7.77
C VAL A 80 -4.46 15.24 -9.06
N THR A 81 -4.93 14.00 -9.10
CA THR A 81 -4.86 13.15 -10.31
C THR A 81 -5.63 13.77 -11.47
N LEU A 82 -6.81 14.32 -11.21
CA LEU A 82 -7.65 14.98 -12.21
C LEU A 82 -6.94 16.21 -12.81
N LYS A 83 -6.27 17.01 -11.98
CA LYS A 83 -5.48 18.17 -12.42
C LYS A 83 -4.22 17.79 -13.20
N GLN A 84 -3.74 16.56 -13.03
CA GLN A 84 -2.42 16.14 -13.50
C GLN A 84 -2.49 14.90 -14.41
N ARG A 85 -2.92 15.09 -15.66
CA ARG A 85 -2.91 14.01 -16.66
C ARG A 85 -1.50 13.53 -17.03
N HIS A 86 -0.47 14.38 -16.91
CA HIS A 86 0.95 14.04 -17.16
C HIS A 86 1.20 13.26 -18.46
N GLY A 87 0.50 13.59 -19.55
CA GLY A 87 0.64 12.89 -20.84
C GLY A 87 0.19 11.42 -20.86
N ARG A 88 -0.49 10.95 -19.80
CA ARG A 88 -0.97 9.56 -19.70
C ARG A 88 -2.10 9.28 -20.70
N PRO A 89 -2.19 8.02 -21.22
CA PRO A 89 -3.34 7.59 -21.99
C PRO A 89 -4.64 7.84 -21.24
N LEU A 90 -5.68 8.28 -21.97
CA LEU A 90 -6.94 8.74 -21.38
C LEU A 90 -7.55 7.70 -20.43
N LEU A 91 -7.64 6.44 -20.88
CA LEU A 91 -8.24 5.36 -20.10
C LEU A 91 -7.47 5.06 -18.82
N SER A 92 -6.13 4.98 -18.86
CA SER A 92 -5.30 4.75 -17.68
C SER A 92 -5.44 5.88 -16.66
N TRP A 93 -5.48 7.12 -17.13
CA TRP A 93 -5.70 8.29 -16.29
C TRP A 93 -7.10 8.29 -15.64
N LEU A 94 -8.15 8.00 -16.41
CA LEU A 94 -9.52 7.85 -15.88
C LEU A 94 -9.60 6.73 -14.85
N CYS A 95 -8.94 5.59 -15.08
CA CYS A 95 -8.86 4.49 -14.13
C CYS A 95 -8.15 4.92 -12.82
N LEU A 96 -7.04 5.66 -12.90
CA LEU A 96 -6.36 6.14 -11.69
C LEU A 96 -7.24 7.13 -10.90
N PHE A 97 -7.83 8.10 -11.60
CA PHE A 97 -8.76 9.07 -11.02
C PHE A 97 -9.95 8.36 -10.36
N GLY A 98 -10.61 7.47 -11.10
CA GLY A 98 -11.74 6.69 -10.62
C GLY A 98 -11.39 5.85 -9.41
N SER A 99 -10.19 5.25 -9.36
CA SER A 99 -9.75 4.47 -8.20
C SER A 99 -9.76 5.30 -6.92
N PHE A 100 -9.26 6.54 -6.94
CA PHE A 100 -9.27 7.43 -5.79
C PHE A 100 -10.64 8.03 -5.50
N PHE A 101 -11.38 8.43 -6.54
CA PHE A 101 -12.71 9.02 -6.38
C PHE A 101 -13.70 8.03 -5.75
N PHE A 102 -13.81 6.81 -6.29
CA PHE A 102 -14.68 5.79 -5.71
C PHE A 102 -14.19 5.31 -4.34
N ARG A 103 -12.88 5.36 -4.06
CA ARG A 103 -12.34 5.08 -2.71
C ARG A 103 -12.84 6.12 -1.69
N SER A 104 -12.90 7.39 -2.07
CA SER A 104 -13.46 8.42 -1.21
C SER A 104 -14.92 8.09 -0.85
N LEU A 105 -15.74 7.72 -1.84
CA LEU A 105 -17.14 7.36 -1.61
C LEU A 105 -17.25 6.10 -0.73
N GLU A 106 -16.49 5.05 -1.05
CA GLU A 106 -16.41 3.85 -0.22
C GLU A 106 -16.08 4.16 1.23
N GLN A 107 -15.12 5.03 1.50
CA GLN A 107 -14.72 5.39 2.85
C GLN A 107 -15.82 6.17 3.58
N VAL A 108 -16.57 7.04 2.91
CA VAL A 108 -17.76 7.70 3.50
C VAL A 108 -18.80 6.66 3.90
N PHE A 109 -19.15 5.73 3.00
CA PHE A 109 -20.09 4.66 3.31
C PHE A 109 -19.57 3.75 4.42
N GLY A 110 -18.26 3.49 4.46
CA GLY A 110 -17.59 2.73 5.52
C GLY A 110 -17.72 3.41 6.88
N ASP A 111 -17.42 4.70 6.97
CA ASP A 111 -17.55 5.50 8.20
C ASP A 111 -19.00 5.50 8.70
N LEU A 112 -19.97 5.77 7.81
CA LEU A 112 -21.40 5.75 8.15
C LEU A 112 -21.86 4.36 8.62
N ASN A 113 -21.42 3.29 7.94
CA ASN A 113 -21.75 1.92 8.33
C ASN A 113 -21.16 1.56 9.70
N TYR A 114 -19.95 2.07 10.00
CA TYR A 114 -19.32 1.90 11.30
C TYR A 114 -20.11 2.63 12.39
N TYR A 115 -20.48 3.90 12.18
CA TYR A 115 -21.32 4.64 13.13
C TYR A 115 -22.66 3.95 13.37
N GLN A 116 -23.28 3.43 12.32
CA GLN A 116 -24.53 2.68 12.47
C GLN A 116 -24.32 1.41 13.29
N SER A 117 -23.19 0.72 13.11
CA SER A 117 -22.87 -0.49 13.89
C SER A 117 -22.58 -0.22 15.37
N VAL A 118 -22.07 0.95 15.71
CA VAL A 118 -21.68 1.29 17.08
C VAL A 118 -22.79 2.03 17.83
N VAL A 119 -23.39 3.04 17.18
CA VAL A 119 -24.32 4.01 17.78
C VAL A 119 -25.77 3.73 17.40
N MET A 120 -26.06 3.45 16.12
CA MET A 120 -27.44 3.27 15.62
C MET A 120 -27.77 1.81 15.35
N ARG A 121 -27.54 0.94 16.35
CA ARG A 121 -27.60 -0.53 16.21
C ARG A 121 -28.94 -1.07 15.71
N HIS A 122 -30.03 -0.31 15.89
CA HIS A 122 -31.39 -0.69 15.52
C HIS A 122 -31.75 -0.36 14.06
N TRP A 123 -30.90 0.36 13.33
CA TRP A 123 -31.19 0.75 11.95
C TRP A 123 -30.73 -0.32 10.97
N ASP A 124 -31.45 -0.48 9.85
CA ASP A 124 -31.05 -1.40 8.78
C ASP A 124 -29.75 -0.96 8.09
N ARG A 125 -28.73 -1.81 8.14
CA ARG A 125 -27.38 -1.56 7.60
C ARG A 125 -27.23 -1.97 6.14
N ASN A 126 -28.25 -2.59 5.54
CA ASN A 126 -28.14 -3.19 4.21
C ASN A 126 -27.76 -2.16 3.15
N LYS A 127 -28.43 -0.99 3.13
CA LYS A 127 -28.16 0.06 2.14
C LYS A 127 -26.73 0.61 2.23
N LEU A 128 -26.22 0.87 3.44
CA LEU A 128 -24.85 1.36 3.62
C LEU A 128 -23.81 0.30 3.29
N SER A 129 -24.08 -0.96 3.64
CA SER A 129 -23.20 -2.09 3.30
C SER A 129 -23.12 -2.31 1.80
N LEU A 130 -24.26 -2.21 1.10
CA LEU A 130 -24.32 -2.29 -0.35
C LEU A 130 -23.55 -1.14 -1.01
N GLY A 131 -23.76 0.10 -0.56
CA GLY A 131 -23.01 1.25 -1.06
C GLY A 131 -21.51 1.11 -0.84
N TYR A 132 -21.11 0.67 0.35
CA TYR A 132 -19.71 0.37 0.69
C TYR A 132 -19.11 -0.66 -0.28
N TRP A 133 -19.77 -1.82 -0.46
CA TRP A 133 -19.28 -2.87 -1.36
C TRP A 133 -19.24 -2.42 -2.82
N PHE A 134 -20.27 -1.72 -3.28
CA PHE A 134 -20.36 -1.21 -4.65
C PHE A 134 -19.20 -0.24 -4.97
N PHE A 135 -19.01 0.80 -4.15
CA PHE A 135 -17.94 1.77 -4.37
C PHE A 135 -16.55 1.15 -4.13
N LYS A 136 -16.43 0.19 -3.21
CA LYS A 136 -15.19 -0.57 -3.04
C LYS A 136 -14.83 -1.30 -4.32
N SER A 137 -15.78 -2.07 -4.88
CA SER A 137 -15.59 -2.80 -6.12
C SER A 137 -15.15 -1.87 -7.23
N LEU A 138 -15.86 -0.76 -7.48
CA LEU A 138 -15.49 0.19 -8.53
C LEU A 138 -14.08 0.76 -8.34
N SER A 139 -13.71 1.15 -7.11
CA SER A 139 -12.37 1.64 -6.80
C SER A 139 -11.28 0.59 -7.12
N LEU A 140 -11.54 -0.67 -6.77
CA LEU A 140 -10.65 -1.79 -7.03
C LEU A 140 -10.57 -2.08 -8.53
N THR A 141 -11.69 -2.06 -9.26
CA THR A 141 -11.76 -2.28 -10.71
C THR A 141 -10.93 -1.25 -11.45
N CYS A 142 -11.12 0.02 -11.12
CA CYS A 142 -10.35 1.12 -11.65
C CYS A 142 -8.85 0.96 -11.34
N GLY A 143 -8.50 0.60 -10.09
CA GLY A 143 -7.10 0.37 -9.69
C GLY A 143 -6.45 -0.80 -10.46
N PHE A 144 -7.17 -1.91 -10.62
CA PHE A 144 -6.70 -3.07 -11.37
C PHE A 144 -6.44 -2.74 -12.85
N PHE A 145 -7.39 -2.07 -13.51
CA PHE A 145 -7.22 -1.67 -14.90
C PHE A 145 -6.10 -0.64 -15.07
N TYR A 146 -5.91 0.26 -14.11
CA TYR A 146 -4.78 1.18 -14.12
C TYR A 146 -3.45 0.43 -14.15
N GLU A 147 -3.25 -0.56 -13.27
CA GLU A 147 -2.03 -1.38 -13.24
C GLU A 147 -1.85 -2.20 -14.51
N LEU A 148 -2.93 -2.82 -15.00
CA LEU A 148 -2.90 -3.65 -16.21
C LEU A 148 -2.55 -2.83 -17.46
N LEU A 149 -3.15 -1.64 -17.60
CA LEU A 149 -2.83 -0.71 -18.69
C LEU A 149 -1.42 -0.15 -18.55
N GLY A 150 -0.96 0.09 -17.32
CA GLY A 150 0.42 0.48 -17.03
C GLY A 150 1.42 -0.59 -17.45
N LEU A 151 1.15 -1.86 -17.15
CA LEU A 151 1.95 -2.99 -17.61
C LEU A 151 1.98 -3.06 -19.13
N ARG A 152 0.81 -3.02 -19.78
CA ARG A 152 0.72 -3.03 -21.25
C ARG A 152 1.55 -1.91 -21.87
N ALA A 153 1.45 -0.70 -21.32
CA ALA A 153 2.22 0.46 -21.79
C ALA A 153 3.73 0.27 -21.58
N ASN A 154 4.13 -0.27 -20.42
CA ASN A 154 5.54 -0.58 -20.14
C ASN A 154 6.10 -1.61 -21.12
N LEU A 155 5.35 -2.68 -21.42
CA LEU A 155 5.77 -3.74 -22.35
C LEU A 155 5.85 -3.24 -23.79
N ALA A 156 4.95 -2.35 -24.20
CA ALA A 156 4.95 -1.75 -25.53
C ALA A 156 5.95 -0.60 -25.70
N SER A 157 6.60 -0.16 -24.61
CA SER A 157 7.52 0.97 -24.66
C SER A 157 8.82 0.62 -25.39
N PRO A 158 9.37 1.51 -26.24
CA PRO A 158 10.70 1.35 -26.85
C PRO A 158 11.83 1.20 -25.83
N GLU A 159 11.60 1.62 -24.58
CA GLU A 159 12.56 1.48 -23.48
C GLU A 159 12.56 0.08 -22.85
N TRP A 160 11.53 -0.73 -23.09
CA TRP A 160 11.41 -2.07 -22.49
C TRP A 160 12.57 -3.01 -22.86
N PRO A 161 12.98 -3.12 -24.14
CA PRO A 161 14.11 -3.97 -24.52
C PRO A 161 15.44 -3.48 -23.95
N LYS A 162 15.55 -2.17 -23.66
CA LYS A 162 16.77 -1.54 -23.10
C LYS A 162 16.93 -1.78 -21.60
N LYS A 163 15.89 -2.24 -20.90
CA LYS A 163 15.96 -2.54 -19.47
C LYS A 163 16.73 -3.84 -19.22
N SER A 164 17.55 -3.85 -18.16
CA SER A 164 18.21 -5.06 -17.68
C SER A 164 17.22 -6.18 -17.36
N ALA A 165 17.66 -7.43 -17.39
CA ALA A 165 16.82 -8.58 -17.05
C ALA A 165 16.23 -8.45 -15.63
N GLU A 166 17.03 -8.00 -14.68
CA GLU A 166 16.59 -7.72 -13.30
C GLU A 166 15.57 -6.58 -13.24
N GLY A 167 15.77 -5.50 -14.00
CA GLY A 167 14.84 -4.37 -14.06
C GLY A 167 13.48 -4.77 -14.64
N ARG A 168 13.48 -5.61 -15.68
CA ARG A 168 12.26 -6.19 -16.26
C ARG A 168 11.56 -7.11 -15.27
N LYS A 169 12.30 -8.03 -14.64
CA LYS A 169 11.78 -8.94 -13.60
C LYS A 169 11.13 -8.16 -12.46
N LYS A 170 11.78 -7.10 -11.98
CA LYS A 170 11.25 -6.24 -10.91
C LYS A 170 9.92 -5.60 -11.29
N ILE A 171 9.83 -4.96 -12.47
CA ILE A 171 8.58 -4.32 -12.94
C ILE A 171 7.45 -5.35 -13.05
N LEU A 172 7.73 -6.53 -13.63
CA LEU A 172 6.74 -7.60 -13.77
C LEU A 172 6.27 -8.10 -12.41
N TRP A 173 7.21 -8.32 -11.47
CA TRP A 173 6.91 -8.82 -10.14
C TRP A 173 6.09 -7.82 -9.32
N ASP A 174 6.47 -6.55 -9.33
CA ASP A 174 5.76 -5.48 -8.63
C ASP A 174 4.33 -5.32 -9.18
N THR A 175 4.18 -5.36 -10.52
CA THR A 175 2.85 -5.30 -11.16
C THR A 175 2.02 -6.54 -10.84
N LEU A 176 2.61 -7.74 -10.90
CA LEU A 176 1.93 -8.99 -10.57
C LEU A 176 1.38 -8.97 -9.14
N ILE A 177 2.19 -8.53 -8.17
CA ILE A 177 1.75 -8.40 -6.78
C ILE A 177 0.59 -7.41 -6.66
N SER A 178 0.67 -6.25 -7.34
CA SER A 178 -0.41 -5.26 -7.31
C SER A 178 -1.71 -5.82 -7.88
N LEU A 179 -1.64 -6.49 -9.05
CA LEU A 179 -2.78 -7.14 -9.70
C LEU A 179 -3.39 -8.25 -8.84
N LEU A 180 -2.56 -9.12 -8.24
CA LEU A 180 -3.03 -10.18 -7.33
C LEU A 180 -3.72 -9.58 -6.11
N ARG A 181 -3.17 -8.52 -5.51
CA ARG A 181 -3.80 -7.83 -4.38
C ARG A 181 -5.19 -7.28 -4.75
N TYR A 182 -5.30 -6.61 -5.89
CA TYR A 182 -6.60 -6.14 -6.39
C TYR A 182 -7.56 -7.29 -6.63
N PHE A 183 -7.13 -8.36 -7.30
CA PHE A 183 -7.95 -9.52 -7.60
C PHE A 183 -8.50 -10.17 -6.32
N PHE A 184 -7.64 -10.44 -5.33
CA PHE A 184 -8.06 -10.99 -4.05
C PHE A 184 -9.04 -10.08 -3.31
N ASP A 185 -8.85 -8.76 -3.35
CA ASP A 185 -9.83 -7.83 -2.80
C ASP A 185 -11.15 -7.83 -3.56
N MET A 186 -11.14 -7.95 -4.88
CA MET A 186 -12.37 -8.05 -5.67
C MET A 186 -13.19 -9.29 -5.29
N VAL A 187 -12.53 -10.43 -5.07
CA VAL A 187 -13.19 -11.66 -4.57
C VAL A 187 -13.92 -11.41 -3.24
N VAL A 188 -13.38 -10.52 -2.41
CA VAL A 188 -14.02 -10.17 -1.14
C VAL A 188 -15.18 -9.19 -1.33
N TYR A 189 -15.06 -8.20 -2.21
CA TYR A 189 -15.95 -7.03 -2.19
C TYR A 189 -17.06 -7.03 -3.25
N TYR A 190 -17.02 -7.92 -4.25
CA TYR A 190 -18.05 -8.01 -5.29
C TYR A 190 -19.41 -8.59 -4.82
N GLN A 191 -19.61 -8.76 -3.51
CA GLN A 191 -20.83 -9.29 -2.90
C GLN A 191 -22.08 -8.43 -3.10
N TRP A 192 -21.94 -7.21 -3.61
CA TRP A 192 -23.09 -6.39 -4.01
C TRP A 192 -23.76 -6.92 -5.29
N VAL A 193 -23.10 -7.79 -6.06
CA VAL A 193 -23.66 -8.43 -7.25
C VAL A 193 -24.58 -9.57 -6.79
N PRO A 194 -25.89 -9.58 -7.13
CA PRO A 194 -26.87 -10.50 -6.55
C PRO A 194 -26.55 -12.00 -6.73
N TRP A 195 -25.94 -12.36 -7.86
CA TRP A 195 -25.56 -13.76 -8.16
C TRP A 195 -24.16 -14.13 -7.69
N TYR A 196 -23.40 -13.20 -7.10
CA TYR A 196 -22.06 -13.46 -6.61
C TYR A 196 -22.08 -13.89 -5.14
N ASN A 197 -21.93 -15.18 -4.90
CA ASN A 197 -21.88 -15.76 -3.56
C ASN A 197 -20.55 -16.50 -3.35
N PRO A 198 -19.48 -15.81 -2.92
CA PRO A 198 -18.18 -16.44 -2.75
C PRO A 198 -18.20 -17.41 -1.57
N TYR A 199 -17.63 -18.60 -1.77
CA TYR A 199 -17.40 -19.55 -0.68
C TYR A 199 -16.57 -18.87 0.42
N LYS A 200 -17.04 -18.93 1.68
CA LYS A 200 -16.46 -18.16 2.80
C LYS A 200 -14.97 -18.39 2.98
N THR A 201 -14.51 -19.61 2.76
CA THR A 201 -13.07 -19.94 2.81
C THR A 201 -12.29 -19.18 1.75
N VAL A 202 -12.77 -19.15 0.51
CA VAL A 202 -12.11 -18.41 -0.58
C VAL A 202 -12.12 -16.92 -0.26
N GLN A 203 -13.22 -16.40 0.27
CA GLN A 203 -13.32 -15.01 0.70
C GLN A 203 -12.28 -14.67 1.79
N TYR A 204 -12.18 -15.46 2.84
CA TYR A 204 -11.28 -15.17 3.96
C TYR A 204 -9.81 -15.44 3.62
N ALA A 205 -9.51 -16.47 2.83
CA ALA A 205 -8.18 -16.72 2.30
C ALA A 205 -7.73 -15.57 1.37
N SER A 206 -8.62 -15.08 0.51
CA SER A 206 -8.34 -13.92 -0.35
C SER A 206 -8.10 -12.66 0.48
N ALA A 207 -8.92 -12.40 1.50
CA ALA A 207 -8.71 -11.28 2.42
C ALA A 207 -7.34 -11.36 3.11
N ALA A 208 -6.96 -12.55 3.58
CA ALA A 208 -5.65 -12.80 4.20
C ALA A 208 -4.50 -12.56 3.22
N ALA A 209 -4.59 -13.14 2.01
CA ALA A 209 -3.59 -13.00 0.96
C ALA A 209 -3.42 -11.53 0.52
N ALA A 210 -4.52 -10.81 0.29
CA ALA A 210 -4.48 -9.38 -0.02
C ALA A 210 -3.82 -8.55 1.09
N GLY A 211 -4.08 -8.89 2.36
CA GLY A 211 -3.41 -8.28 3.51
C GLY A 211 -1.91 -8.54 3.50
N MET A 212 -1.48 -9.81 3.38
CA MET A 212 -0.06 -10.20 3.37
C MET A 212 0.72 -9.58 2.21
N LEU A 213 0.15 -9.58 1.00
CA LEU A 213 0.74 -8.90 -0.16
C LEU A 213 0.84 -7.39 0.07
N GLY A 214 -0.16 -6.79 0.71
CA GLY A 214 -0.12 -5.40 1.12
C GLY A 214 1.04 -5.11 2.08
N VAL A 215 1.20 -5.92 3.13
CA VAL A 215 2.31 -5.81 4.08
C VAL A 215 3.65 -5.89 3.37
N TYR A 216 3.82 -6.87 2.48
CA TYR A 216 5.04 -7.03 1.69
C TYR A 216 5.38 -5.78 0.87
N VAL A 217 4.39 -5.22 0.16
CA VAL A 217 4.59 -4.01 -0.67
C VAL A 217 4.98 -2.81 0.21
N VAL A 218 4.25 -2.55 1.29
CA VAL A 218 4.51 -1.39 2.16
C VAL A 218 5.84 -1.55 2.90
N TRP A 219 6.22 -2.78 3.26
CA TRP A 219 7.52 -3.07 3.86
C TRP A 219 8.66 -2.77 2.89
N ASN A 220 8.58 -3.28 1.66
CA ASN A 220 9.59 -3.03 0.63
C ASN A 220 9.74 -1.54 0.31
N ASP A 221 8.62 -0.81 0.20
CA ASP A 221 8.65 0.64 0.00
C ASP A 221 9.29 1.38 1.19
N THR A 222 9.05 0.91 2.42
CA THR A 222 9.69 1.44 3.63
C THR A 222 11.19 1.21 3.61
N GLN A 223 11.63 0.00 3.24
CA GLN A 223 13.06 -0.30 3.10
C GLN A 223 13.71 0.53 2.00
N ALA A 224 13.07 0.64 0.83
CA ALA A 224 13.58 1.44 -0.28
C ALA A 224 13.74 2.92 0.08
N THR A 225 12.73 3.51 0.72
CA THR A 225 12.77 4.91 1.19
C THR A 225 13.90 5.15 2.18
N ARG A 226 14.09 4.20 3.12
CA ARG A 226 15.16 4.31 4.12
C ARG A 226 16.54 4.15 3.51
N LEU A 227 16.73 3.19 2.59
CA LEU A 227 17.99 3.03 1.86
C LEU A 227 18.34 4.31 1.09
N ALA A 228 17.35 4.93 0.44
CA ALA A 228 17.55 6.21 -0.26
C ALA A 228 17.92 7.34 0.71
N GLY A 229 17.29 7.40 1.89
CA GLY A 229 17.61 8.37 2.94
C GLY A 229 19.03 8.22 3.49
N VAL A 230 19.50 6.99 3.73
CA VAL A 230 20.87 6.75 4.20
C VAL A 230 21.88 7.10 3.10
N LYS A 231 21.64 6.73 1.84
CA LYS A 231 22.49 7.13 0.70
C LYS A 231 22.57 8.65 0.55
N LYS A 232 21.47 9.38 0.75
CA LYS A 232 21.47 10.85 0.72
C LYS A 232 22.28 11.43 1.88
N THR A 233 22.17 10.85 3.06
CA THR A 233 22.89 11.30 4.27
C THR A 233 24.39 11.04 4.15
N SER A 234 24.80 9.88 3.61
CA SER A 234 26.22 9.55 3.40
C SER A 234 26.87 10.43 2.33
N LEU A 235 26.13 10.78 1.26
CA LEU A 235 26.59 11.73 0.26
C LEU A 235 26.77 13.14 0.83
N MET A 236 25.87 13.59 1.72
CA MET A 236 26.00 14.90 2.38
C MET A 236 27.15 14.94 3.39
N SER A 237 27.38 13.86 4.16
CA SER A 237 28.54 13.77 5.07
C SER A 237 29.87 13.67 4.32
N GLY A 238 29.91 12.96 3.18
CA GLY A 238 31.09 12.91 2.31
C GLY A 238 31.43 14.27 1.69
N ALA A 239 30.41 15.05 1.30
CA ALA A 239 30.59 16.40 0.77
C ALA A 239 31.08 17.41 1.83
N MET A 240 30.72 17.23 3.12
CA MET A 240 31.22 18.07 4.22
C MET A 240 32.66 17.71 4.62
N ASN A 241 33.04 16.42 4.59
CA ASN A 241 34.41 16.00 4.87
C ASN A 241 35.42 16.34 3.75
N GLY A 242 34.95 16.54 2.51
CA GLY A 242 35.79 16.95 1.37
C GLY A 242 36.21 18.43 1.37
N LYS A 243 35.68 19.26 2.27
CA LYS A 243 36.03 20.70 2.37
C LYS A 243 37.01 21.04 3.49
N GLY A 244 37.49 20.05 4.26
CA GLY A 244 38.36 20.28 5.42
C GLY A 244 39.85 19.96 5.23
N ALA A 245 40.30 19.57 4.02
CA ALA A 245 41.65 19.00 3.84
C ALA A 245 42.57 19.77 2.87
N VAL A 246 42.23 21.00 2.48
CA VAL A 246 43.12 21.84 1.65
C VAL A 246 43.18 23.27 2.20
N GLU A 247 43.64 23.42 3.44
CA GLU A 247 44.10 24.69 3.98
C GLU A 247 45.12 24.37 5.08
N ASN A 248 46.33 23.99 4.69
CA ASN A 248 47.58 24.14 5.45
C ASN A 248 48.75 23.53 4.67
N ALA A 249 49.17 24.22 3.62
CA ALA A 249 50.53 24.12 3.10
C ALA A 249 50.91 25.50 2.56
N LYS A 250 51.36 26.38 3.46
CA LYS A 250 52.09 27.60 3.07
C LYS A 250 53.42 27.17 2.45
N PRO A 251 53.82 27.67 1.28
CA PRO A 251 55.21 27.65 0.87
C PRO A 251 55.92 28.87 1.46
N ASP A 252 56.90 28.65 2.32
CA ASP A 252 57.85 29.68 2.73
C ASP A 252 58.65 30.11 1.49
N THR A 253 58.54 31.40 1.14
CA THR A 253 59.46 32.03 0.18
C THR A 253 60.09 33.22 0.89
N GLU A 254 61.28 33.00 1.45
CA GLU A 254 62.19 34.06 1.87
C GLU A 254 62.75 34.74 0.61
N THR A 255 62.67 36.07 0.59
CA THR A 255 63.37 36.91 -0.41
C THR A 255 64.60 37.50 0.29
N PRO A 256 65.82 37.43 -0.28
CA PRO A 256 66.98 38.06 0.31
C PRO A 256 67.00 39.56 -0.02
N ALA A 257 67.38 40.38 0.94
CA ALA A 257 67.71 41.78 0.75
C ALA A 257 69.23 41.97 0.75
N ALA A 258 69.79 42.29 -0.41
CA ALA A 258 70.89 43.23 -0.69
C ALA A 258 71.43 42.97 -2.10
#